data_AF-A0A7Y3H4R1-F1
#
_entry.id   AF-A0A7Y3H4R1-F1
#
_cell.length_a   1.000
_cell.length_b   1.000
_cell.length_c   1.000
_cell.angle_alpha   90.00
_cell.angle_beta   90.00
_cell.angle_gamma   90.00
#
_symmetry.space_group_name_H-M   'P 1'
#
loop_
_entity.id
_entity.type
_entity.pdbx_description
1 polymer ?
#
loop_
_entity_poly.entity_id
_entity_poly.type
_entity_poly.pdbx_seq_one_letter_code
_entity_poly.pdbx_strand_id
1 'polypeptide(L)'
;MRHFFTLLLICSAVFINAQSVSSAFITNAEIEWLDKEIGDLKSTYTNLKASMTLNDNTAIAKNKSLVIKSVNRLATNCKITYDKITMANSPETKRRTQALDNPNYYYNKQKANEKLKEIKLTAKSMETLKENYERINSLRDELKTTKYAFHASSNSADANLVFVNDILSLANSTNSILTKSIEQ
;
A
#
# COMPACT_ATOMS: atom_id res chain seq x y z
N MET A 1 -62.29 -5.59 -0.06
CA MET A 1 -61.26 -5.54 -1.12
C MET A 1 -59.92 -5.08 -0.53
N ARG A 2 -59.29 -5.98 0.24
CA ARG A 2 -57.88 -5.96 0.62
C ARG A 2 -57.15 -6.79 -0.46
N HIS A 3 -55.85 -6.57 -0.67
CA HIS A 3 -54.98 -7.27 -1.65
C HIS A 3 -54.75 -6.58 -3.01
N PHE A 4 -54.40 -5.29 -3.01
CA PHE A 4 -53.77 -4.65 -4.19
C PHE A 4 -52.43 -3.96 -3.91
N PHE A 5 -51.84 -4.17 -2.72
CA PHE A 5 -50.62 -3.47 -2.27
C PHE A 5 -49.44 -4.41 -1.93
N THR A 6 -49.43 -5.64 -2.45
CA THR A 6 -48.39 -6.64 -2.15
C THR A 6 -47.65 -7.14 -3.39
N LEU A 7 -47.60 -6.34 -4.47
CA LEU A 7 -46.87 -6.70 -5.69
C LEU A 7 -45.99 -5.57 -6.27
N LEU A 8 -45.59 -4.59 -5.45
CA LEU A 8 -44.72 -3.48 -5.87
C LEU A 8 -43.47 -3.33 -4.99
N LEU A 9 -42.93 -4.45 -4.47
CA LEU A 9 -41.80 -4.43 -3.52
C LEU A 9 -40.82 -5.60 -3.70
N ILE A 10 -40.73 -6.17 -4.91
CA ILE A 10 -39.73 -7.21 -5.26
C ILE A 10 -39.11 -6.90 -6.64
N CYS A 11 -38.92 -5.62 -6.95
CA CYS A 11 -38.11 -5.15 -8.09
C CYS A 11 -37.07 -4.11 -7.66
N SER A 12 -36.77 -4.03 -6.36
CA SER A 12 -35.49 -3.51 -5.88
C SER A 12 -34.45 -4.54 -6.29
N ALA A 13 -34.05 -4.46 -7.55
CA ALA A 13 -32.92 -5.17 -8.12
C ALA A 13 -31.80 -5.11 -7.10
N VAL A 14 -31.51 -6.26 -6.49
CA VAL A 14 -30.22 -6.49 -5.87
C VAL A 14 -29.25 -6.47 -7.04
N PHE A 15 -28.81 -5.28 -7.42
CA PHE A 15 -27.58 -5.11 -8.16
C PHE A 15 -26.49 -5.61 -7.22
N ILE A 16 -26.32 -6.94 -7.17
CA ILE A 16 -25.06 -7.53 -6.77
C ILE A 16 -24.11 -7.04 -7.85
N ASN A 17 -23.56 -5.84 -7.65
CA ASN A 17 -22.41 -5.38 -8.41
C ASN A 17 -21.34 -6.42 -8.11
N ALA A 18 -21.15 -7.38 -9.02
CA ALA A 18 -20.03 -8.27 -9.00
C ALA A 18 -18.79 -7.37 -8.99
N GLN A 19 -18.18 -7.20 -7.81
CA GLN A 19 -17.01 -6.35 -7.69
C GLN A 19 -15.95 -6.94 -8.60
N SER A 20 -15.51 -6.16 -9.59
CA SER A 20 -14.46 -6.62 -10.49
C SER A 20 -13.22 -6.93 -9.67
N VAL A 21 -12.83 -8.20 -9.64
CA VAL A 21 -11.63 -8.66 -8.97
C VAL A 21 -10.48 -8.64 -9.97
N SER A 22 -9.46 -7.87 -9.63
CA SER A 22 -8.20 -7.76 -10.35
C SER A 22 -7.25 -8.82 -9.81
N SER A 23 -6.68 -9.68 -10.67
CA SER A 23 -5.63 -10.61 -10.26
C SER A 23 -4.25 -10.11 -10.70
N ALA A 24 -3.25 -10.32 -9.85
CA ALA A 24 -1.86 -10.03 -10.18
C ALA A 24 -0.95 -11.02 -9.47
N PHE A 25 0.30 -11.14 -9.91
CA PHE A 25 1.31 -11.92 -9.20
C PHE A 25 2.36 -10.99 -8.58
N ILE A 26 2.59 -11.17 -7.28
CA ILE A 26 3.64 -10.50 -6.52
C ILE A 26 4.63 -11.55 -5.99
N THR A 27 5.89 -11.18 -5.78
CA THR A 27 6.89 -12.09 -5.21
C THR A 27 6.78 -12.13 -3.69
N ASN A 28 7.12 -13.28 -3.07
CA ASN A 28 7.23 -13.37 -1.60
C ASN A 28 8.21 -12.33 -1.05
N ALA A 29 9.34 -12.14 -1.74
CA ALA A 29 10.37 -11.18 -1.37
C ALA A 29 9.86 -9.74 -1.33
N GLU A 30 8.93 -9.34 -2.22
CA GLU A 30 8.33 -8.01 -2.19
C GLU A 30 7.47 -7.78 -0.95
N ILE A 31 6.71 -8.79 -0.51
CA ILE A 31 5.86 -8.72 0.68
C ILE A 31 6.73 -8.70 1.95
N GLU A 32 7.67 -9.63 2.06
CA GLU A 32 8.62 -9.71 3.19
C GLU A 32 9.43 -8.42 3.33
N TRP A 33 9.86 -7.85 2.21
CA TRP A 33 10.59 -6.58 2.20
C TRP A 33 9.72 -5.43 2.71
N LEU A 34 8.45 -5.35 2.29
CA LEU A 34 7.53 -4.29 2.73
C LEU A 34 7.29 -4.39 4.24
N ASP A 35 7.05 -5.61 4.73
CA ASP A 35 6.86 -5.88 6.16
C ASP A 35 8.10 -5.48 6.98
N LYS A 36 9.30 -5.85 6.49
CA LYS A 36 10.57 -5.48 7.14
C LYS A 36 10.75 -3.96 7.20
N GLU A 37 10.51 -3.23 6.12
CA GLU A 37 10.71 -1.77 6.10
C GLU A 37 9.68 -1.03 6.96
N ILE A 38 8.46 -1.56 7.07
CA ILE A 38 7.46 -1.10 8.05
C ILE A 38 7.98 -1.31 9.48
N GLY A 39 8.53 -2.49 9.78
CA GLY A 39 9.15 -2.80 11.07
C GLY A 39 10.32 -1.88 11.42
N ASP A 40 11.23 -1.68 10.46
CA ASP A 40 12.39 -0.80 10.60
C ASP A 40 11.96 0.66 10.85
N LEU A 41 10.96 1.16 10.11
CA LEU A 41 10.43 2.51 10.32
C LEU A 41 9.73 2.64 11.67
N LYS A 42 8.93 1.65 12.08
CA LYS A 42 8.25 1.65 13.39
C LYS A 42 9.24 1.70 14.55
N SER A 43 10.30 0.91 14.48
CA SER A 43 11.38 0.92 15.47
C SER A 43 12.08 2.29 15.50
N THR A 44 12.45 2.81 14.32
CA THR A 44 13.11 4.11 14.19
C THR A 44 12.24 5.26 14.70
N TYR A 45 10.94 5.28 14.36
CA TYR A 45 9.98 6.28 14.85
C TYR A 45 9.88 6.25 16.37
N THR A 46 9.79 5.07 16.97
CA THR A 46 9.70 4.91 18.43
C THR A 46 10.95 5.46 19.11
N ASN A 47 12.13 5.11 18.59
CA ASN A 47 13.40 5.61 19.11
C ASN A 47 13.54 7.13 18.92
N LEU A 48 13.17 7.65 17.75
CA LEU A 48 13.20 9.09 17.46
C LEU A 48 12.31 9.87 18.44
N LYS A 49 11.07 9.41 18.64
CA LYS A 49 10.13 10.02 19.57
C LYS A 49 10.69 10.03 21.00
N ALA A 50 11.26 8.92 21.46
CA ALA A 50 11.89 8.84 22.77
C ALA A 50 13.10 9.79 22.91
N SER A 51 13.98 9.84 21.89
CA SER A 51 15.13 10.75 21.88
C SER A 51 14.72 12.22 21.88
N MET A 52 13.63 12.58 21.20
CA MET A 52 13.07 13.94 21.25
C MET A 52 12.57 14.30 22.65
N THR A 53 11.87 13.40 23.33
CA THR A 53 11.44 13.61 24.72
C THR A 53 12.63 13.80 25.67
N LEU A 54 13.73 13.07 25.44
CA LEU A 54 14.94 13.13 26.25
C LEU A 54 15.92 14.25 25.83
N ASN A 55 15.62 14.99 24.75
CA ASN A 55 16.53 15.95 24.12
C ASN A 55 17.92 15.38 23.78
N ASP A 56 18.00 14.08 23.42
CA ASP A 56 19.25 13.43 22.98
C ASP A 56 19.53 13.75 21.50
N ASN A 57 20.28 14.82 21.28
CA ASN A 57 20.60 15.31 19.94
C ASN A 57 21.36 14.32 19.07
N THR A 58 22.22 13.48 19.66
CA THR A 58 22.99 12.47 18.93
C THR A 58 22.05 11.38 18.43
N ALA A 59 21.16 10.89 19.30
CA ALA A 59 20.18 9.89 18.92
C ALA A 59 19.13 10.43 17.93
N ILE A 60 18.71 11.70 18.06
CA ILE A 60 17.84 12.37 17.09
C ILE A 60 18.50 12.39 15.69
N ALA A 61 19.77 12.79 15.60
CA ALA A 61 20.48 12.86 14.32
C ALA A 61 20.66 11.48 13.67
N LYS A 62 20.98 10.45 14.47
CA LYS A 62 21.08 9.06 14.01
C LYS A 62 19.73 8.57 13.47
N ASN A 63 18.66 8.71 14.25
CA ASN A 63 17.33 8.23 13.86
C ASN A 63 16.77 9.03 12.67
N LYS A 64 17.05 10.33 12.55
CA LYS A 64 16.70 11.14 11.37
C LYS A 64 17.20 10.50 10.08
N SER A 65 18.46 10.06 10.04
CA SER A 65 19.04 9.45 8.84
C SER A 65 18.34 8.14 8.47
N LEU A 66 17.94 7.35 9.48
CA LEU A 66 17.19 6.12 9.29
C LEU A 66 15.76 6.39 8.80
N VAL A 67 15.07 7.39 9.35
CA VAL A 67 13.74 7.83 8.88
C VAL A 67 13.81 8.24 7.41
N ILE A 68 14.77 9.08 7.02
CA ILE A 68 14.94 9.52 5.62
C ILE A 68 15.05 8.31 4.69
N LYS A 69 15.87 7.32 5.06
CA LYS A 69 16.08 6.11 4.27
C LYS A 69 14.78 5.29 4.15
N SER A 70 14.14 4.96 5.26
CA SER A 70 12.95 4.10 5.27
C SER A 70 11.74 4.77 4.60
N VAL A 71 11.52 6.07 4.85
CA VAL A 71 10.42 6.82 4.20
C VAL A 71 10.60 6.85 2.68
N ASN A 72 11.80 7.14 2.19
CA ASN A 72 12.04 7.17 0.73
C ASN A 72 11.85 5.80 0.09
N ARG A 73 12.27 4.73 0.78
CA ARG A 73 12.09 3.35 0.32
C ARG A 73 10.62 2.96 0.28
N LEU A 74 9.86 3.21 1.35
CA LEU A 74 8.43 2.93 1.38
C LEU A 74 7.67 3.71 0.30
N ALA A 75 7.95 5.00 0.13
CA ALA A 75 7.32 5.82 -0.90
C ALA A 75 7.55 5.27 -2.31
N THR A 76 8.78 4.85 -2.59
CA THR A 76 9.15 4.25 -3.89
C THR A 76 8.45 2.91 -4.09
N ASN A 77 8.50 2.04 -3.09
CA ASN A 77 8.08 0.66 -3.27
C ASN A 77 6.56 0.51 -3.23
N CYS A 78 5.84 1.26 -2.40
CA CYS A 78 4.37 1.29 -2.47
C CYS A 78 3.88 1.72 -3.87
N LYS A 79 4.56 2.69 -4.49
CA LYS A 79 4.26 3.11 -5.87
C LYS A 79 4.57 2.00 -6.88
N ILE A 80 5.77 1.42 -6.82
CA ILE A 80 6.17 0.34 -7.75
C ILE A 80 5.21 -0.85 -7.65
N THR A 81 4.80 -1.24 -6.43
CA THR A 81 3.84 -2.31 -6.23
C THR A 81 2.50 -1.98 -6.88
N TYR A 82 1.95 -0.77 -6.67
CA TYR A 82 0.73 -0.34 -7.33
C TYR A 82 0.83 -0.36 -8.86
N ASP A 83 1.92 0.20 -9.40
CA ASP A 83 2.15 0.27 -10.85
C ASP A 83 2.23 -1.14 -11.46
N LYS A 84 2.92 -2.06 -10.80
CA LYS A 84 3.04 -3.46 -11.23
C LYS A 84 1.69 -4.17 -11.30
N ILE A 85 0.86 -4.00 -10.27
CA ILE A 85 -0.48 -4.59 -10.22
C ILE A 85 -1.37 -4.01 -11.32
N THR A 86 -1.30 -2.69 -11.52
CA THR A 86 -2.07 -1.99 -12.55
C THR A 86 -1.65 -2.43 -13.96
N MET A 87 -0.33 -2.54 -14.21
CA MET A 87 0.22 -2.98 -15.50
C MET A 87 -0.17 -4.42 -15.84
N ALA A 88 -0.15 -5.32 -14.85
CA ALA A 88 -0.61 -6.70 -15.01
C ALA A 88 -2.09 -6.77 -15.45
N ASN A 89 -2.89 -5.78 -15.08
CA ASN A 89 -4.32 -5.72 -15.37
C ASN A 89 -4.68 -4.87 -16.59
N SER A 90 -3.69 -4.22 -17.22
CA SER A 90 -3.91 -3.37 -18.39
C SER A 90 -4.40 -4.17 -19.60
N PRO A 91 -5.27 -3.59 -20.45
CA PRO A 91 -5.78 -4.24 -21.66
C PRO A 91 -4.66 -4.66 -22.63
N GLU A 92 -3.58 -3.91 -22.69
CA GLU A 92 -2.44 -4.19 -23.56
C GLU A 92 -1.68 -5.45 -23.13
N THR A 93 -1.38 -5.59 -21.83
CA THR A 93 -0.79 -6.82 -21.28
C THR A 93 -1.71 -8.01 -21.51
N LYS A 94 -3.03 -7.85 -21.29
CA LYS A 94 -4.02 -8.90 -21.54
C LYS A 94 -4.08 -9.31 -23.01
N ARG A 95 -4.03 -8.36 -23.95
CA ARG A 95 -4.01 -8.62 -25.40
C ARG A 95 -2.74 -9.33 -25.85
N ARG A 96 -1.56 -8.93 -25.34
CA ARG A 96 -0.29 -9.60 -25.65
C ARG A 96 -0.27 -11.06 -25.19
N THR A 97 -0.85 -11.36 -24.03
CA THR A 97 -0.96 -12.74 -23.53
C THR A 97 -2.00 -13.56 -24.29
N GLN A 98 -3.08 -12.95 -24.78
CA GLN A 98 -4.14 -13.61 -25.56
C GLN A 98 -3.75 -13.87 -27.03
N ALA A 99 -2.83 -13.10 -27.60
CA ALA A 99 -2.37 -13.27 -28.98
C ALA A 99 -1.47 -14.51 -29.21
N LEU A 100 -1.19 -15.27 -28.15
CA LEU A 100 -0.44 -16.52 -28.20
C LEU A 100 -1.42 -17.69 -28.15
N ASP A 101 -1.19 -18.74 -28.95
CA ASP A 101 -2.06 -19.93 -29.13
C ASP A 101 -2.46 -20.66 -27.82
N ASN A 102 -1.92 -20.24 -26.67
CA ASN A 102 -2.27 -20.78 -25.37
C ASN A 102 -2.40 -19.67 -24.30
N PRO A 103 -3.58 -19.02 -24.18
CA PRO A 103 -3.80 -17.91 -23.25
C PRO A 103 -3.60 -18.31 -21.77
N ASN A 104 -3.65 -19.59 -21.45
CA ASN A 104 -3.45 -20.10 -20.09
C ASN A 104 -1.99 -20.43 -19.77
N TYR A 105 -1.09 -20.50 -20.76
CA TYR A 105 0.30 -20.93 -20.53
C TYR A 105 1.05 -20.01 -19.57
N TYR A 106 1.03 -18.69 -19.80
CA TYR A 106 1.75 -17.73 -18.96
C TYR A 106 1.18 -17.61 -17.56
N TYR A 107 -0.15 -17.60 -17.45
CA TYR A 107 -0.83 -17.61 -16.16
C TYR A 107 -0.49 -18.88 -15.36
N ASN A 108 -0.59 -20.06 -15.97
CA ASN A 108 -0.25 -21.33 -15.32
C ASN A 108 1.24 -21.39 -14.94
N LYS A 109 2.12 -20.85 -15.77
CA LYS A 109 3.57 -20.74 -15.48
C LYS A 109 3.84 -19.83 -14.28
N GLN A 110 3.14 -18.70 -14.16
CA GLN A 110 3.24 -17.82 -12.99
C GLN A 110 2.66 -18.49 -11.75
N LYS A 111 1.50 -19.13 -11.89
CA LYS A 111 0.83 -19.86 -10.80
C LYS A 111 1.64 -21.04 -10.28
N ALA A 112 2.38 -21.73 -11.15
CA ALA A 112 3.27 -22.83 -10.77
C ALA A 112 4.61 -22.37 -10.16
N ASN A 113 4.90 -21.06 -10.15
CA ASN A 113 6.13 -20.53 -9.57
C ASN A 113 5.96 -20.27 -8.07
N GLU A 114 6.63 -21.08 -7.24
CA GLU A 114 6.56 -21.01 -5.77
C GLU A 114 7.01 -19.66 -5.18
N LYS A 115 7.79 -18.88 -5.94
CA LYS A 115 8.24 -17.54 -5.52
C LYS A 115 7.19 -16.45 -5.74
N LEU A 116 6.12 -16.75 -6.46
CA LEU A 116 5.03 -15.84 -6.75
C LEU A 116 3.80 -16.19 -5.91
N LYS A 117 3.05 -15.16 -5.52
CA LYS A 117 1.73 -15.25 -4.92
C LYS A 117 0.75 -14.54 -5.82
N GLU A 118 -0.33 -15.21 -6.15
CA GLU A 118 -1.48 -14.57 -6.76
C GLU A 118 -2.16 -13.71 -5.69
N ILE A 119 -2.44 -12.46 -6.04
CA ILE A 119 -3.25 -11.55 -5.24
C ILE A 119 -4.55 -11.25 -5.98
N LYS A 120 -5.66 -11.24 -5.24
CA LYS A 120 -6.98 -10.87 -5.74
C LYS A 120 -7.43 -9.58 -5.08
N LEU A 121 -7.56 -8.53 -5.86
CA LEU A 121 -7.85 -7.17 -5.37
C LEU A 121 -9.20 -6.70 -5.91
N THR A 122 -10.05 -6.21 -5.01
CA THR A 122 -11.28 -5.51 -5.40
C THR A 122 -10.95 -4.12 -5.96
N ALA A 123 -11.89 -3.52 -6.69
CA ALA A 123 -11.76 -2.12 -7.13
C ALA A 123 -11.47 -1.16 -5.96
N LYS A 124 -12.14 -1.36 -4.81
CA LYS A 124 -11.90 -0.57 -3.59
C LYS A 124 -10.49 -0.76 -3.06
N SER A 125 -10.00 -2.01 -3.02
CA SER A 125 -8.61 -2.28 -2.60
C SER A 125 -7.60 -1.57 -3.50
N MET A 126 -7.84 -1.57 -4.82
CA MET A 126 -6.99 -0.87 -5.79
C MET A 126 -7.01 0.64 -5.59
N GLU A 127 -8.17 1.23 -5.33
CA GLU A 127 -8.31 2.66 -5.01
C GLU A 127 -7.54 3.01 -3.74
N THR A 128 -7.73 2.24 -2.66
CA THR A 128 -7.00 2.48 -1.40
C THR A 128 -5.49 2.32 -1.55
N LEU A 129 -5.01 1.35 -2.35
CA LEU A 129 -3.58 1.23 -2.66
C LEU A 129 -3.04 2.48 -3.36
N LYS A 130 -3.83 3.05 -4.28
CA LYS A 130 -3.49 4.28 -4.99
C LYS A 130 -3.38 5.46 -4.02
N GLU A 131 -4.44 5.70 -3.26
CA GLU A 131 -4.52 6.79 -2.28
C GLU A 131 -3.37 6.70 -1.27
N ASN A 132 -3.07 5.49 -0.77
CA ASN A 132 -1.98 5.28 0.17
C ASN A 132 -0.63 5.69 -0.42
N TYR A 133 -0.26 5.22 -1.62
CA TYR A 133 1.07 5.54 -2.17
C TYR A 133 1.18 7.03 -2.55
N GLU A 134 0.10 7.64 -3.05
CA GLU A 134 0.07 9.08 -3.36
C GLU A 134 0.22 9.91 -2.08
N ARG A 135 -0.49 9.53 -1.01
CA ARG A 135 -0.39 10.22 0.28
C ARG A 135 0.97 10.03 0.93
N ILE A 136 1.57 8.84 0.86
CA ILE A 136 2.94 8.60 1.34
C ILE A 136 3.93 9.50 0.59
N ASN A 137 3.81 9.63 -0.74
CA ASN A 137 4.67 10.53 -1.52
C ASN A 137 4.51 11.99 -1.11
N SER A 138 3.27 12.46 -0.95
CA SER A 138 2.97 13.81 -0.46
C SER A 138 3.61 14.06 0.91
N LEU A 139 3.40 13.18 1.90
CA LEU A 139 3.97 13.31 3.25
C LEU A 139 5.51 13.26 3.25
N ARG A 140 6.12 12.44 2.39
CA ARG A 140 7.57 12.44 2.18
C ARG A 140 8.05 13.80 1.67
N ASP A 141 7.33 14.41 0.73
CA ASP A 141 7.74 15.68 0.15
C ASP A 141 7.54 16.86 1.13
N GLU A 142 6.54 16.78 2.01
CA GLU A 142 6.43 17.66 3.19
C GLU A 142 7.65 17.52 4.12
N LEU A 143 8.05 16.28 4.44
CA LEU A 143 9.25 16.01 5.25
C LEU A 143 10.53 16.54 4.59
N LYS A 144 10.64 16.48 3.26
CA LYS A 144 11.78 17.08 2.54
C LYS A 144 11.77 18.60 2.65
N THR A 145 10.61 19.23 2.52
CA THR A 145 10.43 20.69 2.62
C THR A 145 10.85 21.20 3.99
N THR A 146 10.50 20.48 5.06
CA THR A 146 10.93 20.78 6.43
C THR A 146 12.34 20.26 6.74
N LYS A 147 13.06 19.72 5.74
CA LYS A 147 14.41 19.14 5.84
C LYS A 147 14.53 18.06 6.91
N TYR A 148 13.45 17.34 7.20
CA TYR A 148 13.37 16.33 8.25
C TYR A 148 13.86 16.92 9.60
N ALA A 149 13.39 18.12 9.94
CA ALA A 149 13.78 18.79 11.18
C ALA A 149 13.04 18.16 12.37
N PHE A 150 13.76 17.43 13.22
CA PHE A 150 13.23 16.74 14.41
C PHE A 150 13.80 17.28 15.73
N HIS A 151 14.65 18.30 15.68
CA HIS A 151 15.19 18.91 16.89
C HIS A 151 14.10 19.73 17.61
N ALA A 152 14.07 19.72 18.94
CA ALA A 152 13.02 20.38 19.74
C ALA A 152 12.89 21.89 19.47
N SER A 153 13.98 22.55 19.09
CA SER A 153 13.96 23.97 18.71
C SER A 153 13.36 24.26 17.33
N SER A 154 12.97 23.23 16.57
CA SER A 154 12.34 23.38 15.26
C SER A 154 10.82 23.43 15.40
N ASN A 155 10.20 24.47 14.85
CA ASN A 155 8.73 24.60 14.79
C ASN A 155 8.04 23.47 14.02
N SER A 156 8.77 22.71 13.21
CA SER A 156 8.23 21.60 12.42
C SER A 156 8.44 20.21 13.06
N ALA A 157 9.06 20.12 14.24
CA ALA A 157 9.48 18.84 14.82
C ALA A 157 8.29 17.90 15.08
N ASP A 158 7.25 18.40 15.74
CA ASP A 158 6.06 17.61 16.07
C ASP A 158 5.26 17.24 14.82
N ALA A 159 5.09 18.18 13.88
CA ALA A 159 4.44 17.91 12.60
C ALA A 159 5.18 16.82 11.81
N ASN A 160 6.52 16.86 11.79
CA ASN A 160 7.32 15.85 11.12
C ASN A 160 7.17 14.47 11.78
N LEU A 161 7.06 14.39 13.11
CA LEU A 161 6.75 13.12 13.79
C LEU A 161 5.39 12.57 13.36
N VAL A 162 4.37 13.43 13.27
CA VAL A 162 3.03 13.05 12.79
C VAL A 162 3.11 12.53 11.36
N PHE A 163 3.81 13.21 10.45
CA PHE A 163 3.99 12.75 9.07
C PHE A 163 4.64 11.37 8.99
N VAL A 164 5.66 11.10 9.81
CA VAL A 164 6.31 9.78 9.86
C VAL A 164 5.34 8.70 10.33
N ASN A 165 4.52 8.98 11.35
CA ASN A 165 3.52 8.06 11.86
C ASN A 165 2.39 7.79 10.84
N ASP A 166 1.97 8.81 10.10
CA ASP A 166 0.96 8.69 9.05
C ASP A 166 1.49 7.83 7.89
N ILE A 167 2.74 8.04 7.46
CA ILE A 167 3.40 7.19 6.47
C ILE A 167 3.42 5.72 6.95
N LEU A 168 3.77 5.49 8.21
CA LEU A 168 3.77 4.14 8.78
C LEU A 168 2.38 3.51 8.75
N SER A 169 1.33 4.27 9.07
CA SER A 169 -0.06 3.80 9.07
C SER A 169 -0.53 3.43 7.65
N LEU A 170 -0.21 4.27 6.65
CA LEU A 170 -0.54 4.04 5.24
C LEU A 170 0.23 2.84 4.66
N ALA A 171 1.50 2.66 5.05
CA ALA A 171 2.30 1.51 4.64
C ALA A 171 1.74 0.21 5.24
N ASN A 172 1.34 0.22 6.52
CA ASN A 172 0.64 -0.91 7.15
C ASN A 172 -0.68 -1.24 6.46
N SER A 173 -1.48 -0.23 6.11
CA SER A 173 -2.71 -0.39 5.34
C SER A 173 -2.44 -1.07 4.00
N THR A 174 -1.42 -0.60 3.28
CA THR A 174 -0.95 -1.19 2.01
C THR A 174 -0.56 -2.66 2.17
N ASN A 175 0.29 -2.97 3.15
CA ASN A 175 0.71 -4.35 3.41
C ASN A 175 -0.48 -5.25 3.79
N SER A 176 -1.40 -4.76 4.62
CA SER A 176 -2.60 -5.51 5.01
C SER A 176 -3.50 -5.83 3.83
N ILE A 177 -3.68 -4.91 2.89
CA ILE A 177 -4.43 -5.15 1.65
C ILE A 177 -3.76 -6.26 0.85
N LEU A 178 -2.44 -6.20 0.65
CA LEU A 178 -1.71 -7.19 -0.14
C LEU A 178 -1.79 -8.58 0.50
N THR A 179 -1.54 -8.71 1.81
CA THR A 179 -1.56 -9.99 2.51
C THR A 179 -2.95 -10.63 2.52
N LYS A 180 -4.01 -9.86 2.83
CA LYS A 180 -5.40 -10.36 2.79
C LYS A 180 -5.83 -10.78 1.39
N SER A 181 -5.25 -10.20 0.35
CA SER A 181 -5.53 -10.55 -1.04
C SER A 181 -4.85 -11.85 -1.50
N ILE A 182 -3.87 -12.37 -0.74
CA ILE A 182 -3.25 -13.68 -0.97
C ILE A 182 -4.10 -14.80 -0.36
N GLU A 183 -4.78 -14.52 0.76
CA GLU A 183 -5.55 -15.49 1.55
C GLU A 183 -6.95 -15.81 0.96
N GLN A 184 -7.32 -15.19 -0.17
CA GLN A 184 -8.61 -15.33 -0.86
C GLN A 184 -8.54 -16.26 -2.08
#